data_AF-A0A066UT45-F1
#
_entry.id   AF-A0A066UT45-F1
#
_cell.length_a   1.000
_cell.length_b   1.000
_cell.length_c   1.000
_cell.angle_alpha   90.00
_cell.angle_beta   90.00
_cell.angle_gamma   90.00
#
_symmetry.space_group_name_H-M   'P 1'
#
loop_
_entity.id
_entity.type
_entity.pdbx_description
1 polymer ?
#
loop_
_entity_poly.entity_id
_entity_poly.type
_entity_poly.pdbx_seq_one_letter_code
_entity_poly.pdbx_strand_id
1 'polypeptide(L)'
;MFFEKKHHLKVLVSFLNRTEHYALPIEEVFHQRLEHSRQIIGSMSKNAQGWDERCQFNIEHIGNNFLDSLGDFSTKDDNLDVTKNSINNIYTDCFRFLCEFDFFIGENLQLSFDLRHLKSTIIDDALKNESPIRSQIVYASYLMPADILKTHLNNKDLASVSNFQEKLEEAKKLKQQWDDELAIKQETVDILDKRLEKIEIGFNFVGLYHGFSALSDKKENELKWLFRSLIGMSVLILAPLIFEFIAISLSSASTSFQLSDLMKLIPLVSIELILIYFFRIVLMNYRSTKAQIMQIELRQTLCQFIQSYSEYASELKSKDPTSLEKFENLIFSGILSDSEKLPSTFDGIDQIGALLKNLKGS
;
A
#
# COMPACT_ATOMS: atom_id res chain seq x y z
N MET A 1 -42.59 5.99 -8.06
CA MET A 1 -43.55 4.88 -8.23
C MET A 1 -44.94 5.40 -7.90
N PHE A 2 -45.70 5.80 -8.93
CA PHE A 2 -47.02 6.40 -8.86
C PHE A 2 -48.09 5.39 -9.28
N PHE A 3 -48.07 4.89 -10.51
CA PHE A 3 -48.99 3.88 -11.05
C PHE A 3 -48.77 2.48 -10.48
N GLU A 4 -47.54 2.15 -10.06
CA GLU A 4 -47.22 0.85 -9.44
C GLU A 4 -47.89 0.65 -8.07
N LYS A 5 -48.33 1.75 -7.43
CA LYS A 5 -49.02 1.67 -6.13
C LYS A 5 -50.27 0.79 -6.26
N LYS A 6 -50.41 -0.21 -5.38
CA LYS A 6 -51.53 -1.17 -5.36
C LYS A 6 -52.90 -0.50 -5.47
N HIS A 7 -53.08 0.65 -4.82
CA HIS A 7 -54.33 1.41 -4.89
C HIS A 7 -54.58 1.98 -6.30
N HIS A 8 -53.59 2.61 -6.92
CA HIS A 8 -53.72 3.23 -8.23
C HIS A 8 -53.91 2.17 -9.33
N LEU A 9 -53.16 1.07 -9.26
CA LEU A 9 -53.34 -0.07 -10.16
C LEU A 9 -54.76 -0.65 -10.05
N LYS A 10 -55.32 -0.74 -8.84
CA LYS A 10 -56.72 -1.15 -8.64
C LYS A 10 -57.71 -0.19 -9.30
N VAL A 11 -57.45 1.13 -9.29
CA VAL A 11 -58.29 2.12 -9.99
C VAL A 11 -58.25 1.92 -11.50
N LEU A 12 -57.05 1.75 -12.08
CA LEU A 12 -56.88 1.48 -13.52
C LEU A 12 -57.64 0.21 -13.95
N VAL A 13 -57.44 -0.90 -13.22
CA VAL A 13 -58.10 -2.18 -13.52
C VAL A 13 -59.61 -2.09 -13.32
N SER A 14 -60.07 -1.41 -12.27
CA SER A 14 -61.49 -1.22 -12.03
C SER A 14 -62.15 -0.42 -13.15
N PHE A 15 -61.49 0.61 -13.68
CA PHE A 15 -61.98 1.37 -14.83
C PHE A 15 -62.09 0.49 -16.08
N LEU A 16 -61.06 -0.31 -16.39
CA LEU A 16 -61.07 -1.22 -17.54
C LEU A 16 -62.21 -2.24 -17.49
N ASN A 17 -62.51 -2.78 -16.30
CA ASN A 17 -63.60 -3.73 -16.09
C ASN A 17 -64.98 -3.06 -16.20
N ARG A 18 -65.15 -1.85 -15.65
CA ARG A 18 -66.44 -1.12 -15.74
C ARG A 18 -66.79 -0.76 -17.18
N THR A 19 -65.79 -0.51 -18.01
CA THR A 19 -65.96 -0.02 -19.39
C THR A 19 -66.01 -1.15 -20.43
N GLU A 20 -65.82 -2.42 -20.04
CA GLU A 20 -65.72 -3.55 -20.96
C GLU A 20 -66.98 -3.86 -21.77
N HIS A 21 -68.15 -3.67 -21.17
CA HIS A 21 -69.43 -3.96 -21.78
C HIS A 21 -70.29 -2.69 -21.88
N TYR A 22 -69.66 -1.52 -21.95
CA TYR A 22 -70.36 -0.25 -21.90
C TYR A 22 -71.00 0.08 -23.25
N ALA A 23 -72.29 -0.20 -23.38
CA ALA A 23 -73.10 0.06 -24.58
C ALA A 23 -74.26 1.01 -24.25
N LEU A 24 -73.97 2.31 -24.08
CA LEU A 24 -75.00 3.35 -24.03
C LEU A 24 -75.24 3.95 -25.44
N PRO A 25 -76.39 4.61 -25.68
CA PRO A 25 -76.69 5.32 -26.92
C PRO A 25 -75.90 6.63 -27.02
N ILE A 26 -74.58 6.54 -26.93
CA ILE A 26 -73.65 7.66 -27.13
C ILE A 26 -73.21 7.64 -28.59
N GLU A 27 -72.98 8.83 -29.16
CA GLU A 27 -72.43 8.98 -30.52
C GLU A 27 -71.13 8.16 -30.68
N GLU A 28 -70.94 7.60 -31.88
CA GLU A 28 -69.83 6.72 -32.23
C GLU A 28 -68.45 7.29 -31.88
N VAL A 29 -68.29 8.62 -31.97
CA VAL A 29 -67.06 9.35 -31.63
C VAL A 29 -66.62 9.14 -30.17
N PHE A 30 -67.56 9.14 -29.23
CA PHE A 30 -67.22 8.95 -27.80
C PHE A 30 -66.91 7.49 -27.48
N HIS A 31 -67.53 6.55 -28.19
CA HIS A 31 -67.18 5.13 -28.10
C HIS A 31 -65.75 4.90 -28.57
N GLN A 32 -65.36 5.48 -29.71
CA GLN A 32 -63.98 5.41 -30.21
C GLN A 32 -62.97 6.03 -29.23
N ARG A 33 -63.28 7.20 -28.66
CA ARG A 33 -62.43 7.84 -27.63
C ARG A 33 -62.25 6.97 -26.40
N LEU A 34 -63.34 6.39 -25.90
CA LEU A 34 -63.29 5.50 -24.75
C LEU A 34 -62.44 4.26 -25.03
N GLU A 35 -62.62 3.61 -26.19
CA GLU A 35 -61.82 2.45 -26.59
C GLU A 35 -60.32 2.80 -26.72
N HIS A 36 -59.99 3.94 -27.31
CA HIS A 36 -58.61 4.44 -27.38
C HIS A 36 -58.02 4.67 -25.98
N SER A 37 -58.77 5.29 -25.06
CA SER A 37 -58.36 5.44 -23.66
C SER A 37 -58.12 4.10 -22.97
N ARG A 38 -59.01 3.12 -23.19
CA ARG A 38 -58.88 1.77 -22.61
C ARG A 38 -57.62 1.05 -23.10
N GLN A 39 -57.25 1.20 -24.38
CA GLN A 39 -56.02 0.63 -24.91
C GLN A 39 -54.77 1.21 -24.22
N ILE A 40 -54.75 2.54 -24.01
CA ILE A 40 -53.65 3.23 -23.33
C ILE A 40 -53.58 2.80 -21.86
N ILE A 41 -54.70 2.83 -21.13
CA ILE A 41 -54.78 2.41 -19.72
C ILE A 41 -54.46 0.91 -19.57
N GLY A 42 -54.85 0.09 -20.55
CA GLY A 42 -54.48 -1.31 -20.64
C GLY A 42 -52.97 -1.52 -20.75
N SER A 43 -52.28 -0.67 -21.52
CA SER A 43 -50.82 -0.67 -21.58
C SER A 43 -50.18 -0.20 -20.26
N MET A 44 -50.74 0.83 -19.64
CA MET A 44 -50.28 1.34 -18.34
C MET A 44 -50.39 0.28 -17.25
N SER A 45 -51.52 -0.42 -17.16
CA SER A 45 -51.73 -1.46 -16.15
C SER A 45 -50.82 -2.69 -16.36
N LYS A 46 -50.49 -3.03 -17.61
CA LYS A 46 -49.57 -4.13 -17.94
C LYS A 46 -48.11 -3.81 -17.62
N ASN A 47 -47.69 -2.54 -17.75
CA ASN A 47 -46.30 -2.11 -17.55
C ASN A 47 -46.19 -0.86 -16.65
N ALA A 48 -46.83 -0.88 -15.48
CA ALA A 48 -46.93 0.31 -14.63
C ALA A 48 -45.57 0.95 -14.28
N GLN A 49 -44.53 0.13 -14.08
CA GLN A 49 -43.16 0.61 -13.81
C GLN A 49 -42.59 1.41 -14.98
N GLY A 50 -42.72 0.92 -16.22
CA GLY A 50 -42.21 1.63 -17.38
C GLY A 50 -42.90 2.97 -17.63
N TRP A 51 -44.18 3.08 -17.29
CA TRP A 51 -44.92 4.34 -17.34
C TRP A 51 -44.55 5.28 -16.19
N ASP A 52 -44.29 4.76 -14.99
CA ASP A 52 -43.80 5.54 -13.85
C ASP A 52 -42.44 6.20 -14.10
N GLU A 53 -41.53 5.49 -14.75
CA GLU A 53 -40.19 5.99 -15.07
C GLU A 53 -40.22 7.05 -16.17
N ARG A 54 -41.11 6.89 -17.16
CA ARG A 54 -41.13 7.69 -18.39
C ARG A 54 -42.17 8.81 -18.41
N CYS A 55 -43.09 8.84 -17.45
CA CYS A 55 -44.18 9.82 -17.43
C CYS A 55 -44.16 10.74 -16.19
N GLN A 56 -42.99 11.07 -15.67
CA GLN A 56 -42.85 11.84 -14.43
C GLN A 56 -43.47 13.24 -14.52
N PHE A 57 -43.38 13.90 -15.68
CA PHE A 57 -43.93 15.24 -15.88
C PHE A 57 -45.45 15.24 -15.74
N ASN A 58 -46.18 14.39 -16.49
CA ASN A 58 -47.64 14.34 -16.34
C ASN A 58 -48.08 13.70 -15.01
N ILE A 59 -47.29 12.80 -14.41
CA ILE A 59 -47.58 12.30 -13.05
C ILE A 59 -47.63 13.46 -12.06
N GLU A 60 -46.67 14.38 -12.12
CA GLU A 60 -46.62 15.55 -11.23
C GLU A 60 -47.76 16.54 -11.51
N HIS A 61 -48.08 16.79 -12.78
CA HIS A 61 -49.02 17.86 -13.17
C HIS A 61 -50.49 17.42 -13.20
N ILE A 62 -50.78 16.18 -13.61
CA ILE A 62 -52.16 15.68 -13.84
C ILE A 62 -52.43 14.31 -13.22
N GLY A 63 -51.43 13.64 -12.63
CA GLY A 63 -51.56 12.25 -12.19
C GLY A 63 -52.69 11.98 -11.20
N ASN A 64 -52.85 12.82 -10.17
CA ASN A 64 -53.92 12.65 -9.17
C ASN A 64 -55.30 12.89 -9.79
N ASN A 65 -55.47 14.00 -10.52
CA ASN A 65 -56.73 14.34 -11.19
C ASN A 65 -57.14 13.28 -12.21
N PHE A 66 -56.18 12.67 -12.90
CA PHE A 66 -56.42 11.56 -13.81
C PHE A 66 -56.97 10.34 -13.08
N LEU A 67 -56.37 9.95 -11.96
CA LEU A 67 -56.86 8.82 -11.16
C LEU A 67 -58.24 9.08 -10.55
N ASP A 68 -58.49 10.29 -10.08
CA ASP A 68 -59.80 10.69 -9.56
C ASP A 68 -60.86 10.63 -10.68
N SER A 69 -60.54 11.14 -11.87
CA SER A 69 -61.41 11.07 -13.05
C SER A 69 -61.72 9.61 -13.46
N LEU A 70 -60.74 8.71 -13.36
CA LEU A 70 -60.96 7.29 -13.59
C LEU A 70 -61.78 6.64 -12.46
N GLY A 71 -61.58 7.05 -11.22
CA GLY A 71 -62.29 6.56 -10.04
C GLY A 71 -63.78 6.91 -10.06
N ASP A 72 -64.08 8.17 -10.35
CA ASP A 72 -65.42 8.76 -10.34
C ASP A 72 -66.24 8.41 -11.60
N PHE A 73 -65.59 7.87 -12.63
CA PHE A 73 -66.28 7.45 -13.86
C PHE A 73 -67.30 6.32 -13.58
N SER A 74 -68.58 6.67 -13.70
CA SER A 74 -69.71 5.76 -13.54
C SER A 74 -70.40 5.49 -14.88
N THR A 75 -70.70 4.21 -15.12
CA THR A 75 -71.45 3.74 -16.30
C THR A 75 -72.98 3.79 -16.11
N LYS A 76 -73.45 4.35 -14.99
CA LYS A 76 -74.88 4.42 -14.63
C LYS A 76 -75.37 5.86 -14.44
N ASP A 77 -74.58 6.84 -14.88
CA ASP A 77 -74.97 8.24 -14.75
C ASP A 77 -76.05 8.57 -15.79
N ASP A 78 -77.19 9.09 -15.34
CA ASP A 78 -78.33 9.44 -16.19
C ASP A 78 -78.05 10.72 -17.00
N ASN A 79 -76.99 11.47 -16.66
CA ASN A 79 -76.60 12.68 -17.38
C ASN A 79 -75.57 12.41 -18.49
N LEU A 80 -76.05 12.42 -19.74
CA LEU A 80 -75.25 12.17 -20.93
C LEU A 80 -74.13 13.21 -21.14
N ASP A 81 -74.35 14.48 -20.80
CA ASP A 81 -73.36 15.55 -21.02
C ASP A 81 -72.19 15.44 -20.05
N VAL A 82 -72.46 15.03 -18.80
CA VAL A 82 -71.42 14.74 -17.80
C VAL A 82 -70.57 13.56 -18.25
N THR A 83 -71.22 12.49 -18.75
CA THR A 83 -70.53 11.31 -19.28
C THR A 83 -69.63 11.67 -20.47
N LYS A 84 -70.12 12.47 -21.42
CA LYS A 84 -69.35 12.94 -22.59
C LYS A 84 -68.10 13.74 -22.17
N ASN A 85 -68.25 14.63 -21.18
CA ASN A 85 -67.13 15.43 -20.68
C ASN A 85 -66.09 14.57 -19.95
N SER A 86 -66.52 13.62 -19.13
CA SER A 86 -65.60 12.69 -18.46
C SER A 86 -64.82 11.83 -19.44
N ILE A 87 -65.47 11.31 -20.49
CA ILE A 87 -64.78 10.57 -21.56
C ILE A 87 -63.74 11.46 -22.25
N ASN A 88 -64.09 12.70 -22.57
CA ASN A 88 -63.16 13.65 -23.20
C ASN A 88 -61.94 13.94 -22.32
N ASN A 89 -62.14 14.20 -21.02
CA ASN A 89 -61.05 14.48 -20.09
C ASN A 89 -60.10 13.27 -19.95
N ILE A 90 -60.68 12.08 -19.73
CA ILE A 90 -59.90 10.83 -19.63
C ILE A 90 -59.13 10.58 -20.93
N TYR A 91 -59.75 10.82 -22.09
CA TYR A 91 -59.13 10.68 -23.39
C TYR A 91 -57.95 11.63 -23.60
N THR A 92 -58.11 12.91 -23.28
CA THR A 92 -57.01 13.88 -23.40
C THR A 92 -55.87 13.58 -22.45
N ASP A 93 -56.16 13.15 -21.21
CA ASP A 93 -55.14 12.81 -20.23
C ASP A 93 -54.37 11.55 -20.63
N CYS A 94 -55.07 10.50 -21.10
CA CYS A 94 -54.43 9.30 -21.65
C CYS A 94 -53.48 9.64 -22.79
N PHE A 95 -53.90 10.53 -23.69
CA PHE A 95 -53.08 10.93 -24.83
C PHE A 95 -51.84 11.73 -24.39
N ARG A 96 -51.95 12.60 -23.37
CA ARG A 96 -50.80 13.30 -22.80
C ARG A 96 -49.76 12.34 -22.25
N PHE A 97 -50.20 11.35 -21.45
CA PHE A 97 -49.32 10.31 -20.96
C PHE A 97 -48.67 9.51 -22.10
N LEU A 98 -49.43 9.16 -23.14
CA LEU A 98 -48.89 8.44 -24.31
C LEU A 98 -47.80 9.26 -25.04
N CYS A 99 -48.01 10.56 -25.21
CA CYS A 99 -47.04 11.45 -25.84
C CYS A 99 -45.76 11.59 -25.01
N GLU A 100 -45.87 11.71 -23.68
CA GLU A 100 -44.71 11.76 -22.79
C GLU A 100 -43.96 10.41 -22.77
N PHE A 101 -44.71 9.31 -22.71
CA PHE A 101 -44.13 7.97 -22.77
C PHE A 101 -43.30 7.79 -24.03
N ASP A 102 -43.82 8.19 -25.20
CA ASP A 102 -43.12 8.17 -26.50
C ASP A 102 -41.87 9.04 -26.50
N PHE A 103 -41.95 10.23 -25.88
CA PHE A 103 -40.83 11.17 -25.82
C PHE A 103 -39.62 10.60 -25.07
N PHE A 104 -39.83 9.80 -24.02
CA PHE A 104 -38.77 9.21 -23.19
C PHE A 104 -38.45 7.74 -23.50
N ILE A 105 -38.80 7.23 -24.70
CA ILE A 105 -38.54 5.83 -25.06
C ILE A 105 -37.05 5.47 -25.14
N GLY A 106 -36.19 6.45 -25.43
CA GLY A 106 -34.73 6.29 -25.55
C GLY A 106 -34.25 6.03 -26.97
N GLU A 107 -32.92 6.10 -27.18
CA GLU A 107 -32.31 5.88 -28.49
C GLU A 107 -32.53 4.44 -28.99
N ASN A 108 -32.93 4.29 -30.26
CA ASN A 108 -33.21 3.03 -30.96
C ASN A 108 -34.42 2.22 -30.48
N LEU A 109 -35.16 2.70 -29.48
CA LEU A 109 -36.43 2.10 -29.07
C LEU A 109 -37.59 2.86 -29.70
N GLN A 110 -38.65 2.11 -29.99
CA GLN A 110 -39.82 2.61 -30.68
C GLN A 110 -41.05 2.17 -29.91
N LEU A 111 -42.04 3.05 -29.84
CA LEU A 111 -43.35 2.73 -29.30
C LEU A 111 -43.95 1.51 -30.03
N SER A 112 -44.68 0.65 -29.32
CA SER A 112 -45.25 -0.56 -29.92
C SER A 112 -46.12 -0.20 -31.13
N PHE A 113 -46.17 -1.09 -32.11
CA PHE A 113 -46.90 -0.85 -33.37
C PHE A 113 -48.34 -0.38 -33.11
N ASP A 114 -49.04 -1.04 -32.17
CA ASP A 114 -50.42 -0.73 -31.80
C ASP A 114 -50.57 0.68 -31.22
N LEU A 115 -49.72 1.03 -30.25
CA LEU A 115 -49.79 2.35 -29.62
C LEU A 115 -49.35 3.46 -30.59
N ARG A 116 -48.50 3.16 -31.59
CA ARG A 116 -48.03 4.15 -32.56
C ARG A 116 -49.15 4.46 -33.54
N HIS A 117 -49.79 3.40 -34.03
CA HIS A 117 -50.96 3.53 -34.87
C HIS A 117 -52.04 4.33 -34.14
N LEU A 118 -52.30 3.99 -32.88
CA LEU A 118 -53.22 4.72 -32.01
C LEU A 118 -52.85 6.21 -31.91
N LYS A 119 -51.59 6.53 -31.59
CA LYS A 119 -51.11 7.92 -31.52
C LYS A 119 -51.35 8.68 -32.83
N SER A 120 -51.01 8.08 -33.98
CA SER A 120 -51.23 8.69 -35.30
C SER A 120 -52.70 8.93 -35.59
N THR A 121 -53.57 7.95 -35.33
CA THR A 121 -55.01 8.07 -35.56
C THR A 121 -55.64 9.17 -34.71
N ILE A 122 -55.22 9.32 -33.44
CA ILE A 122 -55.69 10.39 -32.55
C ILE A 122 -55.27 11.78 -33.06
N ILE A 123 -54.03 11.92 -33.54
CA ILE A 123 -53.53 13.17 -34.12
C ILE A 123 -54.28 13.49 -35.41
N ASP A 124 -54.45 12.52 -36.30
CA ASP A 124 -55.13 12.70 -37.58
C ASP A 124 -56.61 13.09 -37.41
N ASP A 125 -57.31 12.49 -36.43
CA ASP A 125 -58.68 12.86 -36.07
C ASP A 125 -58.75 14.31 -35.58
N ALA A 126 -57.87 14.70 -34.67
CA ALA A 126 -57.84 16.05 -34.11
C ALA A 126 -57.46 17.13 -35.14
N LEU A 127 -56.72 16.77 -36.20
CA LEU A 127 -56.39 17.69 -37.29
C LEU A 127 -57.53 17.84 -38.31
N LYS A 128 -58.31 16.78 -38.53
CA LYS A 128 -59.40 16.76 -39.52
C LYS A 128 -60.72 17.28 -38.98
N ASN A 129 -61.02 17.01 -37.71
CA ASN A 129 -62.30 17.33 -37.09
C ASN A 129 -62.18 18.48 -36.09
N GLU A 130 -63.09 19.45 -36.15
CA GLU A 130 -63.20 20.49 -35.13
C GLU A 130 -63.88 19.92 -33.88
N SER A 131 -63.10 19.68 -32.83
CA SER A 131 -63.57 19.15 -31.56
C SER A 131 -63.06 20.02 -30.40
N PRO A 132 -63.84 20.18 -29.30
CA PRO A 132 -63.40 20.93 -28.13
C PRO A 132 -62.10 20.39 -27.50
N ILE A 133 -61.77 19.12 -27.72
CA ILE A 133 -60.55 18.48 -27.23
C ILE A 133 -59.31 18.73 -28.11
N ARG A 134 -59.47 19.29 -29.31
CA ARG A 134 -58.39 19.48 -30.29
C ARG A 134 -57.22 20.27 -29.71
N SER A 135 -57.51 21.31 -28.94
CA SER A 135 -56.48 22.14 -28.30
C SER A 135 -55.56 21.33 -27.38
N GLN A 136 -56.13 20.40 -26.60
CA GLN A 136 -55.38 19.53 -25.69
C GLN A 136 -54.53 18.50 -26.45
N ILE A 137 -55.08 17.92 -27.53
CA ILE A 137 -54.33 16.97 -28.37
C ILE A 137 -53.17 17.66 -29.09
N VAL A 138 -53.38 18.87 -29.62
CA VAL A 138 -52.32 19.68 -30.26
C VAL A 138 -51.26 20.10 -29.23
N TYR A 139 -51.67 20.54 -28.04
CA TYR A 139 -50.75 20.85 -26.95
C TYR A 139 -49.88 19.64 -26.60
N ALA A 140 -50.48 18.49 -26.32
CA ALA A 140 -49.79 17.25 -25.95
C ALA A 140 -48.81 16.78 -27.04
N SER A 141 -49.16 16.98 -28.31
CA SER A 141 -48.34 16.54 -29.45
C SER A 141 -47.13 17.44 -29.73
N TYR A 142 -47.30 18.76 -29.59
CA TYR A 142 -46.32 19.72 -30.12
C TYR A 142 -45.73 20.68 -29.08
N LEU A 143 -46.51 21.12 -28.08
CA LEU A 143 -46.07 22.10 -27.09
C LEU A 143 -45.53 21.43 -25.82
N MET A 144 -46.17 20.35 -25.37
CA MET A 144 -45.78 19.61 -24.16
C MET A 144 -44.33 19.08 -24.21
N PRO A 145 -43.79 18.55 -25.34
CA PRO A 145 -42.38 18.17 -25.41
C PRO A 145 -41.41 19.34 -25.13
N ALA A 146 -41.76 20.55 -25.57
CA ALA A 146 -40.95 21.74 -25.30
C ALA A 146 -41.02 22.15 -23.81
N ASP A 147 -42.19 22.04 -23.18
CA ASP A 147 -42.35 22.29 -21.74
C ASP A 147 -41.58 21.27 -20.89
N ILE A 148 -41.62 19.98 -21.28
CA ILE A 148 -40.83 18.91 -20.67
C ILE A 148 -39.34 19.26 -20.76
N LEU A 149 -38.83 19.57 -21.95
CA LEU A 149 -37.43 19.95 -22.16
C LEU A 149 -37.06 21.18 -21.33
N LYS A 150 -37.92 22.20 -21.28
CA LYS A 150 -37.68 23.40 -20.49
C LYS A 150 -37.51 23.08 -19.00
N THR A 151 -38.30 22.16 -18.47
CA THR A 151 -38.18 21.72 -17.07
C THR A 151 -36.87 20.97 -16.83
N HIS A 152 -36.47 20.08 -17.74
CA HIS A 152 -35.21 19.35 -17.63
C HIS A 152 -33.97 20.23 -17.80
N LEU A 153 -33.98 21.18 -18.74
CA LEU A 153 -32.87 22.08 -19.03
C LEU A 153 -32.67 23.15 -17.94
N ASN A 154 -33.75 23.61 -17.32
CA ASN A 154 -33.68 24.56 -16.19
C ASN A 154 -33.39 23.87 -14.86
N ASN A 155 -33.42 22.54 -14.80
CA ASN A 155 -32.94 21.83 -13.64
C ASN A 155 -31.41 22.05 -13.53
N LYS A 156 -30.94 22.22 -12.31
CA LYS A 156 -29.63 22.83 -11.95
C LYS A 156 -28.39 22.17 -12.56
N ASP A 157 -28.55 21.02 -13.21
CA ASP A 157 -27.47 20.24 -13.80
C ASP A 157 -26.82 20.96 -15.00
N LEU A 158 -27.53 21.78 -15.79
CA LEU A 158 -26.87 22.52 -16.89
C LEU A 158 -25.96 23.65 -16.40
N ALA A 159 -26.31 24.31 -15.28
CA ALA A 159 -25.42 25.27 -14.63
C ALA A 159 -24.17 24.56 -14.03
N SER A 160 -24.27 23.26 -13.74
CA SER A 160 -23.11 22.47 -13.34
C SER A 160 -22.21 22.13 -14.53
N VAL A 161 -22.77 22.03 -15.76
CA VAL A 161 -22.00 21.86 -17.01
C VAL A 161 -21.22 23.12 -17.35
N SER A 162 -21.78 24.33 -17.13
CA SER A 162 -21.00 25.56 -17.33
C SER A 162 -19.82 25.67 -16.36
N ASN A 163 -19.95 25.12 -15.15
CA ASN A 163 -18.89 25.12 -14.13
C ASN A 163 -18.00 23.85 -14.18
N PHE A 164 -18.29 22.92 -15.10
CA PHE A 164 -17.54 21.67 -15.24
C PHE A 164 -16.11 21.93 -15.72
N GLN A 165 -15.95 22.87 -16.65
CA GLN A 165 -14.65 23.25 -17.19
C GLN A 165 -13.72 23.77 -16.10
N GLU A 166 -14.23 24.60 -15.18
CA GLU A 166 -13.47 25.17 -14.07
C GLU A 166 -13.04 24.09 -13.08
N LYS A 167 -13.97 23.20 -12.68
CA LYS A 167 -13.66 22.05 -11.81
C LYS A 167 -12.67 21.07 -12.45
N LEU A 168 -12.73 20.89 -13.78
CA LEU A 168 -11.80 20.04 -14.51
C LEU A 168 -10.37 20.61 -14.47
N GLU A 169 -10.23 21.92 -14.65
CA GLU A 169 -8.92 22.58 -14.57
C GLU A 169 -8.37 22.58 -13.13
N GLU A 170 -9.21 22.79 -12.12
CA GLU A 170 -8.81 22.63 -10.70
C GLU A 170 -8.33 21.21 -10.41
N ALA A 171 -9.04 20.18 -10.88
CA ALA A 171 -8.67 18.79 -10.69
C ALA A 171 -7.34 18.45 -11.38
N LYS A 172 -7.10 18.96 -12.60
CA LYS A 172 -5.81 18.80 -13.29
C LYS A 172 -4.66 19.45 -12.53
N LYS A 173 -4.88 20.66 -12.03
CA LYS A 173 -3.87 21.39 -11.24
C LYS A 173 -3.53 20.65 -9.95
N LEU A 174 -4.54 20.15 -9.23
CA LEU A 174 -4.34 19.37 -8.01
C LEU A 174 -3.59 18.06 -8.28
N LYS A 175 -3.93 17.37 -9.37
CA LYS A 175 -3.21 16.16 -9.79
C LYS A 175 -1.74 16.46 -10.05
N GLN A 176 -1.44 17.52 -10.81
CA GLN A 176 -0.06 17.90 -11.10
C GLN A 176 0.72 18.23 -9.82
N GLN A 177 0.10 18.96 -8.87
CA GLN A 177 0.72 19.25 -7.57
C GLN A 177 1.01 17.97 -6.78
N TRP A 178 0.09 17.00 -6.77
CA TRP A 178 0.30 15.72 -6.10
C TRP A 178 1.38 14.87 -6.77
N ASP A 179 1.43 14.84 -8.10
CA ASP A 179 2.48 14.13 -8.84
C ASP A 179 3.88 14.71 -8.51
N ASP A 180 3.99 16.05 -8.46
CA ASP A 180 5.23 16.74 -8.07
C ASP A 180 5.61 16.46 -6.60
N GLU A 181 4.64 16.52 -5.67
CA GLU A 181 4.88 16.28 -4.25
C GLU A 181 5.28 14.82 -3.98
N LEU A 182 4.68 13.87 -4.71
CA LEU A 182 5.03 12.45 -4.64
C LEU A 182 6.45 12.20 -5.17
N ALA A 183 6.85 12.85 -6.25
CA ALA A 183 8.22 12.74 -6.78
C ALA A 183 9.25 13.21 -5.74
N ILE A 184 9.02 14.36 -5.10
CA ILE A 184 9.92 14.89 -4.06
C ILE A 184 9.97 13.95 -2.84
N LYS A 185 8.82 13.42 -2.41
CA LYS A 185 8.77 12.47 -1.29
C LYS A 185 9.49 11.17 -1.61
N GLN A 186 9.35 10.65 -2.82
CA GLN A 186 10.06 9.45 -3.27
C GLN A 186 11.58 9.66 -3.22
N GLU A 187 12.07 10.79 -3.76
CA GLU A 187 13.49 11.14 -3.68
C GLU A 187 13.99 11.25 -2.23
N THR A 188 13.17 11.85 -1.36
CA THR A 188 13.49 11.98 0.07
C THR A 188 13.60 10.62 0.75
N VAL A 189 12.70 9.68 0.43
CA VAL A 189 12.72 8.31 0.96
C VAL A 189 13.98 7.57 0.49
N ASP A 190 14.34 7.68 -0.79
CA ASP A 190 15.55 7.04 -1.32
C ASP A 190 16.84 7.61 -0.66
N ILE A 191 16.87 8.91 -0.36
CA ILE A 191 17.99 9.53 0.39
C ILE A 191 18.04 9.02 1.83
N LEU A 192 16.90 8.88 2.49
CA LEU A 192 16.80 8.36 3.85
C LEU A 192 17.26 6.91 3.93
N ASP A 193 16.85 6.08 2.98
CA ASP A 193 17.23 4.67 2.89
C ASP A 193 18.76 4.50 2.79
N LYS A 194 19.39 5.25 1.87
CA LYS A 194 20.87 5.28 1.73
C LYS A 194 21.59 5.74 3.00
N ARG A 195 21.01 6.70 3.73
CA ARG A 195 21.58 7.16 5.01
C ARG A 195 21.45 6.12 6.11
N LEU A 196 20.32 5.42 6.18
CA LEU A 196 20.09 4.36 7.15
C LEU A 196 21.05 3.19 6.93
N GLU A 197 21.21 2.75 5.68
CA GLU A 197 22.18 1.69 5.33
C GLU A 197 23.59 2.05 5.79
N LYS A 198 24.03 3.30 5.57
CA LYS A 198 25.33 3.79 6.03
C LYS A 198 25.46 3.80 7.56
N ILE A 199 24.40 4.17 8.28
CA ILE A 199 24.38 4.15 9.75
C ILE A 199 24.43 2.72 10.27
N GLU A 200 23.66 1.79 9.69
CA GLU A 200 23.65 0.37 10.06
C GLU A 200 25.05 -0.25 9.89
N ILE A 201 25.71 0.02 8.77
CA ILE A 201 27.09 -0.40 8.51
C ILE A 201 28.02 0.16 9.59
N GLY A 202 27.97 1.48 9.85
CA GLY A 202 28.80 2.11 10.88
C GLY A 202 28.57 1.51 12.28
N PHE A 203 27.31 1.24 12.64
CA PHE A 203 26.95 0.68 13.94
C PHE A 203 27.46 -0.75 14.13
N ASN A 204 27.37 -1.60 13.10
CA ASN A 204 27.89 -2.96 13.14
C ASN A 204 29.42 -2.99 13.35
N PHE A 205 30.17 -2.08 12.72
CA PHE A 205 31.63 -1.99 12.92
C PHE A 205 32.01 -1.43 14.29
N VAL A 206 31.24 -0.49 14.84
CA VAL A 206 31.40 -0.03 16.24
C VAL A 206 31.17 -1.18 17.22
N GLY A 207 30.15 -2.01 16.98
CA GLY A 207 29.90 -3.22 17.76
C GLY A 207 31.06 -4.22 17.72
N LEU A 208 31.61 -4.47 16.52
CA LEU A 208 32.79 -5.33 16.35
C LEU A 208 34.03 -4.76 17.05
N TYR A 209 34.28 -3.45 16.94
CA TYR A 209 35.38 -2.79 17.65
C TYR A 209 35.26 -2.98 19.16
N HIS A 210 34.08 -2.74 19.74
CA HIS A 210 33.86 -2.97 21.17
C HIS A 210 34.06 -4.45 21.55
N GLY A 211 33.63 -5.38 20.72
CA GLY A 211 33.87 -6.82 20.91
C GLY A 211 35.36 -7.16 20.95
N PHE A 212 36.14 -6.66 19.98
CA PHE A 212 37.59 -6.86 19.94
C PHE A 212 38.31 -6.12 21.08
N SER A 213 37.86 -4.93 21.48
CA SER A 213 38.39 -4.17 22.63
C SER A 213 38.26 -4.97 23.92
N ALA A 214 37.05 -5.48 24.21
CA ALA A 214 36.82 -6.31 25.38
C ALA A 214 37.63 -7.63 25.35
N LEU A 215 37.88 -8.20 24.16
CA LEU A 215 38.72 -9.39 24.02
C LEU A 215 40.20 -9.07 24.26
N SER A 216 40.69 -7.93 23.80
CA SER A 216 42.06 -7.46 24.04
C SER A 216 42.32 -7.23 25.52
N ASP A 217 41.41 -6.55 26.22
CA ASP A 217 41.54 -6.29 27.66
C ASP A 217 41.66 -7.61 28.47
N LYS A 218 40.86 -8.62 28.11
CA LYS A 218 40.93 -9.95 28.73
C LYS A 218 42.28 -10.61 28.47
N LYS A 219 42.78 -10.55 27.23
CA LYS A 219 44.05 -11.15 26.83
C LYS A 219 45.26 -10.41 27.42
N GLU A 220 45.21 -9.10 27.54
CA GLU A 220 46.23 -8.32 28.25
C GLU A 220 46.32 -8.71 29.72
N ASN A 221 45.18 -8.94 30.38
CA ASN A 221 45.18 -9.39 31.77
C ASN A 221 45.80 -10.79 31.91
N GLU A 222 45.47 -11.70 30.98
CA GLU A 222 46.13 -13.02 30.87
C GLU A 222 47.65 -12.89 30.66
N LEU A 223 48.09 -11.98 29.78
CA LEU A 223 49.50 -11.70 29.53
C LEU A 223 50.22 -11.18 30.78
N LYS A 224 49.60 -10.27 31.53
CA LYS A 224 50.12 -9.75 32.82
C LYS A 224 50.26 -10.86 33.86
N TRP A 225 49.30 -11.79 33.90
CA TRP A 225 49.36 -12.95 34.81
C TRP A 225 50.47 -13.92 34.40
N LEU A 226 50.60 -14.23 33.11
CA LEU A 226 51.69 -15.05 32.57
C LEU A 226 53.06 -14.42 32.81
N PHE A 227 53.19 -13.09 32.67
CA PHE A 227 54.42 -12.36 32.97
C PHE A 227 54.80 -12.48 34.44
N ARG A 228 53.84 -12.31 35.36
CA ARG A 228 54.06 -12.54 36.81
C ARG A 228 54.46 -13.99 37.09
N SER A 229 53.82 -14.96 36.43
CA SER A 229 54.18 -16.37 36.54
C SER A 229 55.60 -16.65 36.03
N LEU A 230 56.03 -15.98 34.96
CA LEU A 230 57.37 -16.10 34.40
C LEU A 230 58.44 -15.63 35.40
N ILE A 231 58.21 -14.46 36.02
CA ILE A 231 59.07 -13.94 37.09
C ILE A 231 59.13 -14.91 38.27
N GLY A 232 57.97 -15.43 38.71
CA GLY A 232 57.89 -16.41 39.79
C GLY A 232 58.70 -17.68 39.49
N MET A 233 58.58 -18.22 38.27
CA MET A 233 59.34 -19.39 37.84
C MET A 233 60.84 -19.11 37.73
N SER A 234 61.26 -17.92 37.27
CA SER A 234 62.68 -17.54 37.27
C SER A 234 63.27 -17.52 38.68
N VAL A 235 62.55 -16.97 39.65
CA VAL A 235 62.97 -16.98 41.06
C VAL A 235 63.01 -18.42 41.60
N LEU A 236 62.03 -19.24 41.25
CA LEU A 236 61.94 -20.64 41.70
C LEU A 236 63.08 -21.50 41.15
N ILE A 237 63.56 -21.25 39.92
CA ILE A 237 64.74 -21.92 39.35
C ILE A 237 66.01 -21.55 40.12
N LEU A 238 66.16 -20.28 40.51
CA LEU A 238 67.35 -19.81 41.23
C LEU A 238 67.36 -20.19 42.72
N ALA A 239 66.20 -20.43 43.32
CA ALA A 239 66.07 -20.66 44.76
C ALA A 239 66.86 -21.89 45.27
N PRO A 240 66.83 -23.08 44.62
CA PRO A 240 67.62 -24.24 45.04
C PRO A 240 69.13 -23.97 44.99
N LEU A 241 69.61 -23.33 43.91
CA LEU A 241 71.02 -22.94 43.75
C LEU A 241 71.49 -21.97 44.83
N ILE A 242 70.68 -20.93 45.11
CA ILE A 242 71.00 -19.95 46.14
C ILE A 242 70.97 -20.60 47.54
N PHE A 243 70.00 -21.47 47.80
CA PHE A 243 69.90 -22.19 49.08
C PHE A 243 71.12 -23.08 49.32
N GLU A 244 71.54 -23.84 48.30
CA GLU A 244 72.73 -24.69 48.40
C GLU A 244 74.00 -23.86 48.58
N PHE A 245 74.14 -22.75 47.85
CA PHE A 245 75.26 -21.81 47.99
C PHE A 245 75.34 -21.22 49.42
N ILE A 246 74.21 -20.81 49.99
CA ILE A 246 74.14 -20.31 51.37
C ILE A 246 74.49 -21.42 52.37
N ALA A 247 73.94 -22.63 52.18
CA ALA A 247 74.18 -23.77 53.06
C ALA A 247 75.67 -24.16 53.09
N ILE A 248 76.34 -24.17 51.94
CA ILE A 248 77.78 -24.43 51.84
C ILE A 248 78.58 -23.30 52.51
N SER A 249 78.23 -22.03 52.24
CA SER A 249 78.90 -20.86 52.82
C SER A 249 78.83 -20.85 54.36
N LEU A 250 77.66 -21.16 54.94
CA LEU A 250 77.44 -21.17 56.38
C LEU A 250 78.09 -22.39 57.07
N SER A 251 78.19 -23.53 56.37
CA SER A 251 78.79 -24.77 56.89
C SER A 251 80.33 -24.80 56.75
N SER A 252 80.94 -23.79 56.11
CA SER A 252 82.37 -23.74 55.74
C SER A 252 83.37 -23.55 56.90
N ALA A 253 82.96 -23.78 58.16
CA ALA A 253 83.89 -23.74 59.29
C ALA A 253 84.82 -24.97 59.36
N SER A 254 84.47 -26.12 58.75
CA SER A 254 85.37 -27.29 58.71
C SER A 254 84.84 -28.46 57.88
N THR A 255 85.15 -28.56 56.58
CA THR A 255 85.32 -29.85 55.87
C THR A 255 85.70 -29.62 54.40
N SER A 256 86.75 -30.28 53.94
CA SER A 256 87.09 -30.46 52.53
C SER A 256 85.94 -31.12 51.75
N PHE A 257 85.70 -30.70 50.51
CA PHE A 257 84.71 -31.26 49.57
C PHE A 257 84.71 -32.81 49.60
N GLN A 258 83.63 -33.44 50.08
CA GLN A 258 83.53 -34.91 50.18
C GLN A 258 82.72 -35.49 49.01
N LEU A 259 82.99 -36.75 48.64
CA LEU A 259 82.27 -37.46 47.57
C LEU A 259 80.74 -37.56 47.83
N SER A 260 80.32 -37.47 49.10
CA SER A 260 78.92 -37.45 49.53
C SER A 260 78.15 -36.21 49.08
N ASP A 261 78.82 -35.10 48.82
CA ASP A 261 78.17 -33.86 48.34
C ASP A 261 77.85 -33.94 46.84
N LEU A 262 78.59 -34.75 46.07
CA LEU A 262 78.30 -35.02 44.66
C LEU A 262 76.99 -35.80 44.47
N MET A 263 76.64 -36.68 45.42
CA MET A 263 75.40 -37.47 45.36
C MET A 263 74.15 -36.61 45.61
N LYS A 264 74.28 -35.46 46.29
CA LYS A 264 73.19 -34.50 46.53
C LYS A 264 72.87 -33.63 45.32
N LEU A 265 73.82 -33.45 44.40
CA LEU A 265 73.64 -32.69 43.15
C LEU A 265 72.73 -33.41 42.13
N ILE A 266 72.65 -34.74 42.15
CA ILE A 266 71.85 -35.51 41.16
C ILE A 266 70.34 -35.19 41.29
N PRO A 267 69.71 -35.26 42.48
CA PRO A 267 68.32 -34.81 42.66
C PRO A 267 68.11 -33.33 42.35
N LEU A 268 69.07 -32.46 42.70
CA LEU A 268 68.99 -31.02 42.45
C LEU A 268 68.89 -30.72 40.96
N VAL A 269 69.80 -31.27 40.15
CA VAL A 269 69.81 -31.12 38.69
C VAL A 269 68.51 -31.65 38.07
N SER A 270 67.98 -32.75 38.60
CA SER A 270 66.71 -33.33 38.13
C SER A 270 65.52 -32.39 38.38
N ILE A 271 65.42 -31.80 39.57
CA ILE A 271 64.38 -30.82 39.91
C ILE A 271 64.54 -29.56 39.04
N GLU A 272 65.78 -29.11 38.83
CA GLU A 272 66.07 -27.91 38.04
C GLU A 272 65.68 -28.07 36.57
N LEU A 273 65.95 -29.24 35.97
CA LEU A 273 65.48 -29.57 34.62
C LEU A 273 63.95 -29.53 34.50
N ILE A 274 63.23 -30.03 35.51
CA ILE A 274 61.76 -29.98 35.55
C ILE A 274 61.27 -28.53 35.65
N LEU A 275 61.91 -27.70 36.49
CA LEU A 275 61.57 -26.28 36.63
C LEU A 275 61.81 -25.50 35.34
N ILE A 276 62.92 -25.76 34.65
CA ILE A 276 63.23 -25.18 33.33
C ILE A 276 62.18 -25.59 32.29
N TYR A 277 61.71 -26.84 32.32
CA TYR A 277 60.64 -27.30 31.43
C TYR A 277 59.34 -26.54 31.65
N PHE A 278 58.90 -26.38 32.90
CA PHE A 278 57.71 -25.58 33.21
C PHE A 278 57.89 -24.10 32.86
N PHE A 279 59.08 -23.53 33.09
CA PHE A 279 59.40 -22.18 32.65
C PHE A 279 59.26 -22.02 31.13
N ARG A 280 59.72 -23.01 30.35
CA ARG A 280 59.57 -23.02 28.89
C ARG A 280 58.10 -23.05 28.46
N ILE A 281 57.25 -23.83 29.14
CA ILE A 281 55.81 -23.86 28.87
C ILE A 281 55.18 -22.48 29.11
N VAL A 282 55.47 -21.85 30.26
CA VAL A 282 54.94 -20.51 30.58
C VAL A 282 55.44 -19.47 29.58
N LEU A 283 56.71 -19.55 29.17
CA LEU A 283 57.29 -18.67 28.14
C LEU A 283 56.60 -18.86 26.78
N MET A 284 56.28 -20.10 26.41
CA MET A 284 55.57 -20.40 25.16
C MET A 284 54.15 -19.82 25.16
N ASN A 285 53.40 -20.01 26.26
CA ASN A 285 52.08 -19.42 26.43
C ASN A 285 52.14 -17.89 26.44
N TYR A 286 53.14 -17.29 27.08
CA TYR A 286 53.35 -15.84 27.07
C TYR A 286 53.55 -15.30 25.64
N ARG A 287 54.40 -15.95 24.84
CA ARG A 287 54.62 -15.60 23.43
C ARG A 287 53.36 -15.77 22.59
N SER A 288 52.61 -16.86 22.82
CA SER A 288 51.33 -17.13 22.16
C SER A 288 50.29 -16.05 22.46
N THR A 289 50.04 -15.74 23.74
CA THR A 289 49.08 -14.71 24.15
C THR A 289 49.49 -13.33 23.64
N LYS A 290 50.78 -13.00 23.61
CA LYS A 290 51.28 -11.75 23.01
C LYS A 290 50.97 -11.68 21.51
N ALA A 291 51.17 -12.76 20.76
CA ALA A 291 50.84 -12.83 19.35
C ALA A 291 49.33 -12.69 19.09
N GLN A 292 48.49 -13.28 19.95
CA GLN A 292 47.04 -13.14 19.88
C GLN A 292 46.60 -11.68 20.10
N ILE A 293 47.17 -10.98 21.08
CA ILE A 293 46.87 -9.55 21.33
C ILE A 293 47.21 -8.71 20.09
N MET A 294 48.38 -8.90 19.51
CA MET A 294 48.80 -8.14 18.32
C MET A 294 47.86 -8.37 17.12
N GLN A 295 47.33 -9.58 16.95
CA GLN A 295 46.31 -9.86 15.93
C GLN A 295 44.95 -9.23 16.25
N ILE A 296 44.58 -9.08 17.52
CA ILE A 296 43.34 -8.44 17.94
C ILE A 296 43.44 -6.92 17.74
N GLU A 297 44.56 -6.29 18.12
CA GLU A 297 44.83 -4.86 17.92
C GLU A 297 44.80 -4.48 16.44
N LEU A 298 45.33 -5.33 15.56
CA LEU A 298 45.22 -5.13 14.12
C LEU A 298 43.76 -5.08 13.68
N ARG A 299 42.93 -6.05 14.11
CA ARG A 299 41.48 -6.08 13.78
C ARG A 299 40.73 -4.87 14.35
N GLN A 300 41.06 -4.43 15.56
CA GLN A 300 40.50 -3.20 16.14
C GLN A 300 40.82 -1.96 15.29
N THR A 301 42.09 -1.82 14.89
CA THR A 301 42.55 -0.70 14.06
C THR A 301 41.85 -0.72 12.70
N LEU A 302 41.68 -1.90 12.10
CA LEU A 302 40.92 -2.05 10.85
C LEU A 302 39.45 -1.69 11.03
N CYS A 303 38.79 -2.14 12.10
CA CYS A 303 37.39 -1.78 12.40
C CYS A 303 37.19 -0.28 12.64
N GLN A 304 38.13 0.40 13.32
CA GLN A 304 38.11 1.86 13.47
C GLN A 304 38.28 2.58 12.14
N PHE A 305 39.17 2.07 11.27
CA PHE A 305 39.42 2.64 9.95
C PHE A 305 38.21 2.46 9.01
N ILE A 306 37.44 1.38 9.16
CA ILE A 306 36.28 1.10 8.29
C ILE A 306 35.18 2.13 8.38
N GLN A 307 34.94 2.73 9.55
CA GLN A 307 33.90 3.74 9.70
C GLN A 307 34.15 4.97 8.79
N SER A 308 35.41 5.25 8.48
CA SER A 308 35.82 6.24 7.48
C SER A 308 35.90 5.63 6.05
N TYR A 309 36.07 4.31 5.94
CA TYR A 309 36.15 3.58 4.69
C TYR A 309 34.79 3.22 4.10
N SER A 310 33.67 3.13 4.82
CA SER A 310 32.37 2.75 4.21
C SER A 310 31.93 3.74 3.11
N GLU A 311 32.32 5.01 3.22
CA GLU A 311 32.20 6.01 2.16
C GLU A 311 33.15 5.76 0.97
N TYR A 312 34.34 5.18 1.22
CA TYR A 312 35.37 4.89 0.23
C TYR A 312 35.22 3.49 -0.42
N ALA A 313 34.62 2.55 0.29
CA ALA A 313 34.37 1.16 -0.10
C ALA A 313 33.33 1.09 -1.21
N SER A 314 32.30 1.93 -1.18
CA SER A 314 31.33 2.03 -2.27
C SER A 314 31.99 2.49 -3.57
N GLU A 315 32.98 3.38 -3.52
CA GLU A 315 33.79 3.78 -4.69
C GLU A 315 34.77 2.69 -5.11
N LEU A 316 35.44 2.02 -4.17
CA LEU A 316 36.46 1.01 -4.48
C LEU A 316 35.87 -0.34 -4.91
N LYS A 317 34.70 -0.75 -4.43
CA LYS A 317 34.00 -1.99 -4.85
C LYS A 317 33.65 -1.97 -6.35
N SER A 318 33.53 -0.78 -6.93
CA SER A 318 33.37 -0.59 -8.38
C SER A 318 34.67 -0.70 -9.17
N LYS A 319 35.83 -0.50 -8.52
CA LYS A 319 37.16 -0.42 -9.15
C LYS A 319 38.10 -1.60 -8.86
N ASP A 320 38.02 -2.23 -7.69
CA ASP A 320 38.89 -3.36 -7.27
C ASP A 320 38.25 -4.24 -6.17
N PRO A 321 37.31 -5.14 -6.53
CA PRO A 321 36.60 -6.02 -5.58
C PRO A 321 37.52 -7.01 -4.87
N THR A 322 38.65 -7.38 -5.49
CA THR A 322 39.65 -8.32 -4.96
C THR A 322 40.36 -7.83 -3.70
N SER A 323 40.54 -6.51 -3.55
CA SER A 323 41.17 -5.91 -2.38
C SER A 323 40.24 -5.91 -1.16
N LEU A 324 38.92 -5.82 -1.38
CA LEU A 324 37.89 -5.85 -0.34
C LEU A 324 37.73 -7.24 0.27
N GLU A 325 37.72 -8.28 -0.57
CA GLU A 325 37.64 -9.68 -0.14
C GLU A 325 38.87 -10.10 0.70
N LYS A 326 40.08 -9.63 0.34
CA LYS A 326 41.30 -9.86 1.14
C LYS A 326 41.24 -9.18 2.50
N PHE A 327 40.62 -8.00 2.57
CA PHE A 327 40.44 -7.26 3.81
C PHE A 327 39.44 -7.94 4.75
N GLU A 328 38.28 -8.38 4.22
CA GLU A 328 37.28 -9.14 4.98
C GLU A 328 37.88 -10.44 5.52
N ASN A 329 38.65 -11.16 4.70
CA ASN A 329 39.38 -12.35 5.15
C ASN A 329 40.39 -12.03 6.27
N LEU A 330 41.00 -10.83 6.28
CA LEU A 330 41.92 -10.41 7.33
C LEU A 330 41.18 -10.17 8.66
N ILE A 331 39.99 -9.55 8.62
CA ILE A 331 39.17 -9.30 9.80
C ILE A 331 38.55 -10.60 10.35
N PHE A 332 38.01 -11.45 9.48
CA PHE A 332 37.27 -12.66 9.89
C PHE A 332 38.13 -13.93 9.99
N SER A 333 39.43 -13.87 9.67
CA SER A 333 40.34 -14.99 9.91
C SER A 333 40.39 -15.38 11.39
N GLY A 334 40.65 -16.65 11.69
CA GLY A 334 40.81 -17.14 13.06
C GLY A 334 42.01 -16.51 13.78
N ILE A 335 41.90 -16.32 15.11
CA ILE A 335 43.03 -15.90 15.95
C ILE A 335 43.95 -17.11 16.15
N LEU A 336 45.12 -17.09 15.50
CA LEU A 336 46.07 -18.21 15.55
C LEU A 336 46.90 -18.16 16.84
N SER A 337 47.10 -19.32 17.46
CA SER A 337 47.85 -19.45 18.73
C SER A 337 49.35 -19.68 18.53
N ASP A 338 49.81 -19.96 17.31
CA ASP A 338 51.22 -20.25 17.00
C ASP A 338 51.92 -19.03 16.38
N SER A 339 52.99 -18.53 17.01
CA SER A 339 53.83 -17.47 16.44
C SER A 339 54.64 -17.93 15.22
N GLU A 340 54.92 -19.23 15.10
CA GLU A 340 55.66 -19.82 13.95
C GLU A 340 54.76 -20.08 12.73
N LYS A 341 53.43 -19.97 12.90
CA LYS A 341 52.44 -20.04 11.81
C LYS A 341 51.71 -18.72 11.62
N LEU A 342 52.39 -17.60 11.89
CA LEU A 342 51.96 -16.31 11.34
C LEU A 342 51.93 -16.48 9.81
N PRO A 343 50.77 -16.43 9.16
CA PRO A 343 50.73 -16.52 7.71
C PRO A 343 51.49 -15.31 7.16
N SER A 344 52.14 -15.46 6.00
CA SER A 344 52.79 -14.35 5.28
C SER A 344 51.84 -13.22 4.89
N THR A 345 50.59 -13.24 5.37
CA THR A 345 49.63 -12.13 5.37
C THR A 345 50.05 -11.00 6.29
N PHE A 346 50.91 -11.24 7.30
CA PHE A 346 51.47 -10.17 8.14
C PHE A 346 52.52 -9.32 7.38
N ASP A 347 53.17 -9.87 6.34
CA ASP A 347 53.97 -9.12 5.35
C ASP A 347 53.10 -8.28 4.39
N GLY A 348 51.76 -8.42 4.45
CA GLY A 348 50.82 -7.56 3.74
C GLY A 348 50.80 -6.10 4.25
N ILE A 349 51.45 -5.81 5.38
CA ILE A 349 51.65 -4.44 5.88
C ILE A 349 52.45 -3.59 4.89
N ASP A 350 53.38 -4.17 4.13
CA ASP A 350 54.09 -3.46 3.05
C ASP A 350 53.17 -3.10 1.87
N GLN A 351 52.11 -3.89 1.63
CA GLN A 351 51.08 -3.56 0.63
C GLN A 351 50.13 -2.47 1.13
N ILE A 352 49.83 -2.43 2.44
CA ILE A 352 49.11 -1.31 3.07
C ILE A 352 49.94 -0.03 2.97
N GLY A 353 51.26 -0.12 3.14
CA GLY A 353 52.20 0.98 2.88
C GLY A 353 52.14 1.50 1.45
N ALA A 354 52.03 0.61 0.45
CA ALA A 354 51.85 0.98 -0.95
C ALA A 354 50.49 1.65 -1.24
N LEU A 355 49.41 1.19 -0.59
CA LEU A 355 48.08 1.82 -0.66
C LEU A 355 48.08 3.22 -0.02
N LEU A 356 48.75 3.39 1.12
CA LEU A 356 48.96 4.69 1.77
C LEU A 356 49.84 5.65 0.94
N LYS A 357 50.80 5.11 0.18
CA LYS A 357 51.67 5.91 -0.69
C LYS A 357 50.92 6.42 -1.94
N ASN A 358 50.01 5.63 -2.49
CA ASN A 358 49.13 6.03 -3.59
C ASN A 358 48.09 7.10 -3.15
N LEU A 359 47.73 7.15 -1.86
CA LEU A 359 46.88 8.20 -1.28
C LEU A 359 47.58 9.55 -1.07
N LYS A 360 48.91 9.58 -0.96
CA LYS A 360 49.70 10.83 -0.79
C LYS A 360 50.13 11.48 -2.11
N GLY A 361 49.83 10.84 -3.24
CA GLY A 361 50.22 11.28 -4.58
C GLY A 361 49.07 11.78 -5.47
N SER A 362 47.87 11.97 -4.92
CA SER A 362 46.72 12.61 -5.61
C SER A 362 46.30 13.90 -4.93
#